data_AF-A0A1Q5F7L0-F1
#
_entry.id   AF-A0A1Q5F7L0-F1
#
_cell.length_a   1.000
_cell.length_b   1.000
_cell.length_c   1.000
_cell.angle_alpha   90.00
_cell.angle_beta   90.00
_cell.angle_gamma   90.00
#
_symmetry.space_group_name_H-M   'P 1'
#
loop_
_entity.id
_entity.type
_entity.pdbx_description
1 polymer ?
#
loop_
_entity_poly.entity_id
_entity_poly.type
_entity_poly.pdbx_seq_one_letter_code
_entity_poly.pdbx_strand_id
1 'polypeptide(L)' 'MLARYGDRSPEQVDEQLGSLELTWLIAETEQAYGIQLDLDDHHLDAIRTVDDAVAALGAQLDARTAVAP' A
#
# COMPACT_ATOMS: atom_id res chain seq x y z
N MET A 1 -1.81 6.40 7.40
CA MET A 1 -2.93 5.94 6.56
C MET A 1 -3.65 4.75 7.20
N LEU A 2 -3.02 3.59 7.41
CA LEU A 2 -3.72 2.37 7.84
C LEU A 2 -4.45 2.43 9.20
N ALA A 3 -4.03 3.30 10.11
CA ALA A 3 -4.73 3.54 11.38
C ALA A 3 -6.13 4.17 11.19
N ARG A 4 -6.34 4.95 10.11
CA ARG A 4 -7.69 5.45 9.75
C ARG A 4 -8.63 4.33 9.32
N TYR A 5 -8.08 3.25 8.75
CA TYR A 5 -8.85 2.07 8.48
C TYR A 5 -9.23 1.42 9.82
N GLY A 6 -10.52 1.47 10.16
CA GLY A 6 -11.05 0.97 11.42
C GLY A 6 -10.98 1.94 12.62
N ASP A 7 -10.65 3.22 12.40
CA ASP A 7 -10.59 4.26 13.45
C ASP A 7 -9.75 3.86 14.68
N ARG A 8 -8.60 3.24 14.42
CA ARG A 8 -7.69 2.69 15.44
C ARG A 8 -6.47 3.60 15.64
N SER A 9 -5.82 3.49 16.79
CA SER A 9 -4.53 4.16 17.02
C SER A 9 -3.42 3.44 16.23
N PRO A 10 -2.33 4.13 15.84
CA PRO A 10 -1.20 3.51 15.13
C PRO A 10 -0.60 2.31 15.88
N GLU A 11 -0.60 2.37 17.21
CA GLU A 11 -0.11 1.32 18.12
C GLU A 11 -0.96 0.05 18.08
N GLN A 12 -2.19 0.16 17.58
CA GLN A 12 -3.17 -0.93 17.46
C GLN A 12 -3.24 -1.49 16.04
N VAL A 13 -2.43 -0.96 15.13
CA VAL A 13 -2.26 -1.53 13.80
C VAL A 13 -1.44 -2.80 13.98
N ASP A 14 -2.01 -3.94 13.57
CA ASP A 14 -1.30 -5.20 13.60
C ASP A 14 -0.12 -5.18 12.62
N GLU A 15 0.90 -5.97 12.91
CA GLU A 15 2.05 -6.14 12.03
C GLU A 15 1.65 -6.91 10.77
N GLN A 16 0.68 -7.82 10.89
CA GLN A 16 0.10 -8.54 9.75
C GLN A 16 -0.98 -7.72 9.05
N LEU A 17 -0.91 -7.73 7.71
CA LEU A 17 -1.85 -7.02 6.86
C LEU A 17 -2.87 -7.99 6.27
N GLY A 18 -4.16 -7.74 6.56
CA GLY A 18 -5.27 -8.43 5.93
C GLY A 18 -5.54 -7.96 4.50
N SER A 19 -6.22 -8.80 3.72
CA SER A 19 -6.55 -8.51 2.31
C SER A 19 -7.38 -7.23 2.12
N LEU A 20 -8.33 -6.96 3.02
CA LEU A 20 -9.14 -5.75 2.99
C LEU A 20 -8.34 -4.49 3.35
N GLU A 21 -7.42 -4.62 4.31
CA GLU A 21 -6.52 -3.52 4.71
C GLU A 21 -5.57 -3.18 3.57
N LEU A 22 -5.02 -4.20 2.88
CA LEU A 22 -4.21 -4.03 1.69
C LEU A 22 -5.00 -3.35 0.57
N THR A 23 -6.20 -3.83 0.27
CA THR A 23 -7.07 -3.22 -0.76
C THR A 23 -7.35 -1.75 -0.46
N TRP A 24 -7.66 -1.43 0.80
CA TRP A 24 -7.90 -0.06 1.22
C TRP A 24 -6.64 0.80 1.10
N LEU A 25 -5.47 0.28 1.49
CA LEU A 25 -4.21 1.01 1.42
C LEU A 25 -3.82 1.33 -0.03
N ILE A 26 -4.03 0.40 -0.95
CA ILE A 26 -3.83 0.60 -2.38
C ILE A 26 -4.71 1.75 -2.87
N ALA A 27 -6.03 1.66 -2.63
CA ALA A 27 -6.98 2.68 -3.07
C ALA A 27 -6.67 4.07 -2.48
N GLU A 28 -6.32 4.14 -1.20
CA GLU A 28 -5.95 5.38 -0.53
C GLU A 28 -4.66 5.98 -1.11
N THR A 29 -3.67 5.13 -1.45
CA THR A 29 -2.42 5.57 -2.09
C THR A 29 -2.68 6.10 -3.50
N GLU A 30 -3.46 5.38 -4.30
CA GLU A 30 -3.89 5.81 -5.64
C GLU A 30 -4.58 7.17 -5.60
N GLN A 31 -5.51 7.36 -4.66
CA GLN A 31 -6.22 8.62 -4.47
C GLN A 31 -5.29 9.75 -4.01
N ALA A 32 -4.37 9.48 -3.08
CA ALA A 32 -3.47 10.48 -2.52
C ALA A 32 -2.46 11.01 -3.54
N TYR A 33 -1.97 10.15 -4.43
CA TYR A 33 -1.00 10.53 -5.47
C TYR A 33 -1.63 10.78 -6.85
N GLY A 34 -2.94 10.52 -7.01
CA GLY A 34 -3.63 10.66 -8.29
C GLY A 34 -3.12 9.68 -9.34
N ILE A 35 -2.81 8.46 -8.91
CA ILE A 35 -2.18 7.43 -9.74
C ILE A 35 -2.99 6.14 -9.74
N GLN A 36 -2.70 5.25 -10.70
CA GLN A 36 -3.11 3.86 -10.65
C GLN A 36 -1.87 2.99 -10.47
N LEU A 37 -1.88 2.11 -9.47
CA LEU A 37 -0.78 1.21 -9.18
C LEU A 37 -0.88 -0.04 -10.06
N ASP A 38 0.26 -0.53 -10.55
CA ASP A 38 0.33 -1.75 -11.34
C ASP A 38 0.91 -2.88 -10.47
N LEU A 39 0.03 -3.45 -9.64
CA LEU A 39 0.34 -4.56 -8.74
C LEU A 39 -0.41 -5.80 -9.23
N ASP A 40 0.32 -6.75 -9.81
CA ASP A 40 -0.25 -8.05 -10.17
C ASP A 40 -0.47 -8.96 -8.94
N ASP A 41 -1.14 -10.09 -9.16
CA ASP A 41 -1.45 -11.05 -8.11
C ASP A 41 -0.21 -11.57 -7.36
N HIS A 42 0.96 -11.63 -8.02
CA HIS A 42 2.20 -12.06 -7.39
C HIS A 42 2.72 -11.00 -6.42
N HIS A 43 2.66 -9.71 -6.79
CA HIS A 43 2.98 -8.62 -5.87
C HIS A 43 2.01 -8.58 -4.69
N LEU A 44 0.71 -8.76 -4.95
CA LEU A 44 -0.31 -8.77 -3.90
C LEU A 44 -0.12 -9.94 -2.92
N ASP A 45 0.22 -11.14 -3.41
CA ASP A 45 0.44 -12.30 -2.56
C ASP A 45 1.73 -12.22 -1.73
N ALA A 46 2.73 -11.46 -2.20
CA ALA A 46 3.95 -11.22 -1.46
C ALA A 46 3.77 -10.29 -0.25
N ILE A 47 2.69 -9.50 -0.21
CA ILE A 47 2.43 -8.54 0.86
C ILE A 47 1.73 -9.24 2.03
N ARG A 48 2.45 -9.39 3.14
CA ARG A 48 1.91 -10.00 4.38
C ARG A 48 1.95 -9.04 5.56
N THR A 49 2.78 -8.00 5.48
CA THR A 49 2.99 -7.00 6.54
C THR A 49 2.81 -5.58 6.02
N VAL A 50 2.74 -4.63 6.96
CA VAL A 50 2.75 -3.20 6.64
C VAL A 50 4.05 -2.81 5.92
N ASP A 51 5.19 -3.38 6.33
CA ASP A 51 6.49 -3.08 5.72
C ASP A 51 6.58 -3.59 4.27
N ASP A 52 6.04 -4.78 3.98
CA ASP A 52 5.96 -5.30 2.61
C ASP A 52 5.13 -4.37 1.72
N ALA A 53 4.00 -3.87 2.25
CA ALA A 53 3.14 -2.96 1.53
C ALA A 53 3.85 -1.62 1.26
N VAL A 54 4.54 -1.06 2.25
CA VAL A 54 5.32 0.19 2.08
C VAL A 54 6.42 0.00 1.03
N ALA A 55 7.13 -1.12 1.06
CA ALA A 55 8.18 -1.43 0.09
C ALA A 55 7.62 -1.57 -1.33
N ALA A 56 6.52 -2.31 -1.51
CA ALA A 56 5.89 -2.52 -2.81
C ALA A 56 5.33 -1.22 -3.41
N LEU A 57 4.63 -0.43 -2.60
CA LEU A 57 4.07 0.86 -3.02
C LEU A 57 5.18 1.87 -3.34
N GLY A 58 6.24 1.92 -2.53
CA GLY A 58 7.40 2.77 -2.76
C GLY A 58 8.08 2.46 -4.09
N ALA A 59 8.30 1.18 -4.38
CA ALA A 59 8.90 0.75 -5.65
C ALA A 59 8.08 1.21 -6.88
N GLN A 60 6.74 1.17 -6.79
CA GLN A 60 5.85 1.66 -7.86
C GLN A 60 5.94 3.18 -8.04
N LEU A 61 5.98 3.93 -6.93
CA LEU A 61 6.13 5.39 -6.97
C LEU A 61 7.49 5.81 -7.56
N ASP A 62 8.56 5.14 -7.14
CA ASP A 62 9.92 5.40 -7.64
C ASP A 62 10.05 5.07 -9.12
N ALA A 63 9.54 3.91 -9.55
CA ALA A 63 9.56 3.49 -10.95
C ALA A 63 8.87 4.52 -11.86
N ARG A 64 7.76 5.12 -11.41
CA ARG A 64 7.05 6.16 -12.16
C ARG A 64 7.80 7.47 -12.21
N THR A 65 8.46 7.84 -11.11
CA THR A 65 9.25 9.08 -11.04
C THR A 65 10.49 8.98 -11.93
N ALA A 66 11.09 7.80 -12.03
CA ALA A 66 12.21 7.53 -12.94
C ALA A 66 11.83 7.56 -14.44
N VAL A 67 10.54 7.40 -14.77
CA VAL A 67 10.01 7.45 -16.14
C VAL A 67 9.55 8.86 -16.53
N ALA A 68 9.52 9.83 -15.60
CA ALA A 68 9.17 11.21 -15.90
C ALA A 68 10.32 11.92 -16.67
N PRO A 69 10.04 12.59 -17.81
CA PRO A 69 11.05 13.25 -18.65
C PRO A 69 11.63 14.54 -18.06
#